data_AF-A0A8T6NFV8-F1
#
_entry.id   AF-A0A8T6NFV8-F1
#
_cell.length_a   1.000
_cell.length_b   1.000
_cell.length_c   1.000
_cell.angle_alpha   90.00
_cell.angle_beta   90.00
_cell.angle_gamma   90.00
#
_symmetry.space_group_name_H-M   'P 1'
#
loop_
_entity.id
_entity.type
_entity.pdbx_description
1 polymer ?
#
loop_
_entity_poly.entity_id
_entity_poly.type
_entity_poly.pdbx_seq_one_letter_code
_entity_poly.pdbx_strand_id
1 'polypeptide(L)' 'RVMLKGRVPPKRIKEKIVGYVKTYILCEQCKAPDTRFIKEDRTTLLKCQACGATRPVRL' A
#
# COMPACT_ATOMS: atom_id res chain seq x y z
N ARG A 1 2.49 13.55 14.67
CA ARG A 1 1.69 12.85 15.69
C ARG A 1 0.29 12.64 15.12
N VAL A 2 -0.22 11.40 15.08
CA VAL A 2 -1.58 11.11 14.61
C VAL A 2 -2.50 11.01 15.81
N MET A 3 -3.63 11.70 15.79
CA MET A 3 -4.63 11.67 16.86
C MET A 3 -5.84 10.89 16.34
N LEU A 4 -6.02 9.65 16.82
CA LEU A 4 -7.14 8.80 16.41
C LEU A 4 -8.38 9.19 17.23
N LYS A 5 -9.50 9.44 16.55
CA LYS A 5 -10.79 9.66 17.23
C LYS A 5 -11.32 8.31 17.74
N GLY A 6 -11.30 8.10 19.05
CA GLY A 6 -11.85 6.91 19.73
C GLY A 6 -10.81 5.92 20.28
N ARG A 7 -11.26 4.93 21.06
CA ARG A 7 -10.41 3.83 21.54
C ARG A 7 -10.14 2.84 20.40
N VAL A 8 -9.01 3.03 19.70
CA VAL A 8 -8.55 2.06 18.69
C VAL A 8 -7.58 1.09 19.36
N PRO A 9 -7.92 -0.21 19.46
CA PRO A 9 -6.99 -1.18 20.02
C PRO A 9 -5.76 -1.32 19.11
N PRO A 10 -4.55 -1.46 19.67
CA PRO A 10 -3.31 -1.50 18.89
C PRO A 10 -3.25 -2.67 17.89
N LYS A 11 -3.95 -3.78 18.18
CA LYS A 11 -4.10 -4.91 17.25
C LYS A 11 -4.71 -4.50 15.90
N ARG A 12 -5.79 -3.71 15.91
CA ARG A 12 -6.47 -3.25 14.68
C ARG A 12 -5.57 -2.35 13.83
N ILE A 13 -4.77 -1.50 14.48
CA ILE A 13 -3.81 -0.63 13.80
C ILE A 13 -2.76 -1.49 13.10
N LYS A 14 -2.21 -2.49 13.81
CA LYS A 14 -1.22 -3.41 13.25
C LYS A 14 -1.77 -4.19 12.06
N GLU A 15 -2.99 -4.72 12.16
CA GLU A 15 -3.65 -5.42 11.05
C GLU A 15 -3.86 -4.54 9.82
N LYS A 16 -4.34 -3.30 10.02
CA LYS A 16 -4.49 -2.31 8.95
C LYS A 16 -3.15 -1.96 8.27
N ILE A 17 -2.09 -1.77 9.06
CA ILE A 17 -0.75 -1.49 8.53
C ILE A 17 -0.23 -2.68 7.74
N VAL A 18 -0.34 -3.90 8.27
CA VAL A 18 0.12 -5.11 7.57
C VAL A 18 -0.65 -5.31 6.26
N GLY A 19 -1.97 -5.09 6.26
CA GLY A 19 -2.77 -5.10 5.04
C GLY A 19 -2.29 -4.06 4.03
N TYR A 20 -2.05 -2.83 4.47
CA TYR A 20 -1.54 -1.76 3.60
C TYR A 20 -0.17 -2.11 3.00
N VAL A 21 0.77 -2.61 3.81
CA VAL A 21 2.09 -3.03 3.34
C VAL A 21 1.96 -4.15 2.30
N LYS A 22 1.15 -5.18 2.55
CA LYS A 22 0.97 -6.28 1.60
C LYS A 22 0.32 -5.84 0.29
N THR A 23 -0.64 -4.92 0.34
CA THR A 23 -1.39 -4.51 -0.86
C THR A 23 -0.64 -3.49 -1.70
N TYR A 24 0.08 -2.57 -1.06
CA TYR A 24 0.65 -1.40 -1.73
C TYR A 24 2.17 -1.35 -1.78
N ILE A 25 2.86 -2.06 -0.88
CA ILE A 25 4.33 -2.04 -0.79
C ILE A 25 4.90 -3.34 -1.33
N LEU A 26 4.30 -4.48 -0.97
CA LEU A 26 4.80 -5.78 -1.39
C LEU A 26 4.34 -6.09 -2.82
N CYS A 27 5.29 -6.27 -3.73
CA CYS A 27 4.98 -6.83 -5.04
C CYS A 27 4.82 -8.36 -4.96
N GLU A 28 3.74 -8.91 -5.52
CA GLU A 28 3.50 -10.36 -5.53
C GLU A 28 4.49 -11.15 -6.40
N GLN A 29 5.17 -10.50 -7.36
CA GLN A 29 6.10 -11.17 -8.27
C GLN A 29 7.53 -11.22 -7.73
N CYS A 30 8.06 -10.10 -7.21
CA CYS A 30 9.45 -10.03 -6.76
C CYS A 30 9.62 -9.99 -5.24
N LYS A 31 8.52 -9.90 -4.47
CA LYS A 31 8.52 -9.66 -3.01
C LYS A 31 9.33 -8.44 -2.55
N ALA A 32 9.80 -7.62 -3.50
CA ALA A 32 10.51 -6.40 -3.22
C ALA A 32 9.52 -5.33 -2.72
N PRO A 33 9.89 -4.54 -1.71
CA PRO A 33 9.10 -3.42 -1.22
C PRO A 33 9.20 -2.16 -2.13
N ASP A 34 9.92 -2.27 -3.26
CA ASP A 34 10.19 -1.15 -4.17
C ASP A 34 9.03 -0.91 -5.15
N THR A 35 7.96 -0.30 -4.64
CA THR A 35 6.79 0.15 -5.43
C THR A 35 6.65 1.67 -5.38
N ARG A 36 6.23 2.26 -6.50
CA ARG A 36 5.88 3.67 -6.63
C ARG A 36 4.41 3.82 -7.02
N PHE A 37 3.78 4.84 -6.46
CA PHE A 37 2.44 5.26 -6.88
C PHE A 37 2.55 6.27 -8.03
N ILE A 38 1.83 6.01 -9.11
CA ILE A 38 1.67 6.89 -10.26
C ILE A 38 0.18 7.22 -10.32
N LYS A 39 -0.17 8.50 -10.33
CA LYS A 39 -1.56 8.92 -10.52
C LYS A 39 -1.75 9.23 -12.00
N GLU A 40 -2.64 8.51 -12.66
CA GLU A 40 -3.03 8.76 -14.03
C GLU A 40 -4.54 9.04 -14.03
N ASP A 41 -4.89 10.31 -14.28
CA ASP A 41 -6.24 10.87 -14.15
C ASP A 41 -6.93 10.56 -12.80
N ARG A 42 -7.84 9.59 -12.82
CA ARG A 42 -8.72 9.16 -11.71
C ARG A 42 -8.29 7.85 -11.08
N THR A 43 -7.30 7.16 -11.66
CA THR A 43 -6.84 5.86 -11.19
C THR A 43 -5.43 5.98 -10.63
N THR A 44 -5.22 5.46 -9.43
CA THR A 44 -3.85 5.32 -8.91
C THR A 44 -3.29 4.00 -9.40
N LEU A 45 -2.16 4.06 -10.09
CA LEU A 45 -1.40 2.90 -10.57
C LEU A 45 -0.24 2.67 -9.60
N LEU A 46 -0.09 1.44 -9.15
CA LEU A 46 1.09 1.00 -8.42
C LEU A 46 2.07 0.40 -9.42
N LYS A 47 3.24 1.02 -9.59
CA LYS A 47 4.32 0.55 -10.45
C LYS A 47 5.48 0.03 -9.62
N CYS A 48 5.79 -1.24 -9.77
CA CYS A 48 6.96 -1.89 -9.19
C CYS A 48 8.24 -1.45 -9.93
N GLN A 49 9.24 -0.92 -9.23
CA GLN A 49 10.50 -0.53 -9.87
C GLN A 49 11.41 -1.73 -10.13
N ALA A 50 11.35 -2.76 -9.28
CA ALA A 50 12.18 -3.96 -9.42
C ALA A 50 11.72 -4.90 -10.56
N CYS A 51 10.42 -4.91 -10.87
CA CYS A 51 9.81 -5.90 -11.76
C CYS A 51 8.99 -5.29 -12.92
N GLY A 52 8.79 -3.97 -12.92
CA GLY A 52 8.03 -3.27 -13.97
C GLY A 52 6.52 -3.52 -13.94
N ALA A 53 6.03 -4.37 -13.04
CA ALA A 53 4.61 -4.68 -12.92
C ALA A 53 3.80 -3.45 -12.54
N THR A 54 2.67 -3.26 -13.22
CA THR A 54 1.77 -2.13 -12.99
C THR A 54 0.41 -2.69 -12.60
N ARG A 55 -0.13 -2.28 -11.46
CA ARG A 55 -1.48 -2.66 -11.01
C ARG A 55 -2.30 -1.43 -10.67
N PRO A 56 -3.54 -1.32 -11.18
CA PRO A 56 -4.46 -0.29 -10.73
C PRO A 56 -4.89 -0.59 -9.29
N VAL A 57 -4.72 0.40 -8.42
CA VAL A 57 -5.14 0.37 -7.03
C VAL A 57 -6.09 1.52 -6.74
N ARG A 58 -7.14 1.24 -5.98
CA ARG A 58 -8.09 2.26 -5.51
C ARG A 58 -7.66 2.70 -4.13
N LEU A 59 -7.15 3.92 -4.03
CA LEU A 59 -6.78 4.60 -2.79
C LEU A 59 -7.99 5.30 -2.19
#